data_AF-A0A818SP59-F1
#
_entry.id   AF-A0A818SP59-F1
#
_cell.length_a   1.000
_cell.length_b   1.000
_cell.length_c   1.000
_cell.angle_alpha   90.00
_cell.angle_beta   90.00
_cell.angle_gamma   90.00
#
_symmetry.space_group_name_H-M   'P 1'
#
loop_
_entity.id
_entity.type
_entity.pdbx_description
1 polymer ?
#
loop_
_entity_poly.entity_id
_entity_poly.type
_entity_poly.pdbx_seq_one_letter_code
_entity_poly.pdbx_strand_id
1 'polypeptide(L)'
;MASNKLSVVDYVILVILLLSSAIIGVIFGFFKSSKNSAKEFLLANGDMGALPTGLSILVSFLSAVTLLGTPSEVYVFGTMYFYQGIALMIASLVTALVFMPKFREMQCTSVYEGGMRAVIWADVLQAIVMAIGLLAVIIQGLISLGGFKRTFSIASRGGRIEFDNVSIDPRTRHTVWSLLIGSSINALATYGFNQALVQRYMCIRSTRGAKQALFINAIGSALIVFASGLIGVILYAYYADCDPYTNKKLQEIDQILPYFVMEVLSNKKGLPGVFLACIFSGSLSTISSGLNSLAGVLIEDIYKRLLGRQLTDQRQGFICKIVSVLLGVLVILLTYVVSYLGSILNATLSLFGVFEGPIMGVFVLGFFFPQANRRGALVGFCVSLALEFWIFLGAQITKNQMKSVSLPFSIANCSDMTNSTLTNWTTSTVVPTLFKRNPLIDLYSVSYLWYTPIAVATVIFVGIIVSYLTHPLQPHEIDRKLIISVSDLCCCFSPKRWCGWLRCGAGDEAYHKKPSDTNEIEMMAHDTSSSNHTTPTAQTPDKKFKLVMKSNMVAPASIDVPSSIPVAN
;
A
#
# COMPACT_ATOMS: atom_id res chain seq x y z
N MET A 1 14.46 30.91 -26.69
CA MET A 1 13.97 29.56 -26.37
C MET A 1 15.05 28.86 -25.56
N ALA A 2 14.82 28.62 -24.26
CA ALA A 2 15.67 27.69 -23.53
C ALA A 2 15.57 26.34 -24.23
N SER A 3 16.70 25.70 -24.54
CA SER A 3 16.68 24.33 -25.02
C SER A 3 16.08 23.46 -23.92
N ASN A 4 14.92 22.85 -24.15
CA ASN A 4 14.27 21.88 -23.26
C ASN A 4 15.06 20.56 -23.19
N LYS A 5 16.36 20.66 -22.91
CA LYS A 5 17.29 19.54 -22.80
C LYS A 5 17.94 19.61 -21.43
N LEU A 6 18.08 18.45 -20.81
CA LEU A 6 18.81 18.29 -19.56
C LEU A 6 20.26 18.71 -19.77
N SER A 7 20.80 19.44 -18.80
CA SER A 7 22.22 19.78 -18.79
C SER A 7 23.05 18.56 -18.35
N VAL A 8 24.34 18.56 -18.67
CA VAL A 8 25.27 17.51 -18.20
C VAL A 8 25.25 17.39 -16.67
N VAL A 9 25.09 18.53 -15.96
CA VAL A 9 24.99 18.57 -14.50
C VAL A 9 23.77 17.81 -14.00
N ASP A 10 22.64 17.90 -14.70
CA ASP A 10 21.41 17.18 -14.33
C ASP A 10 21.61 15.66 -14.44
N TYR A 11 22.27 15.19 -15.51
CA TYR A 11 22.61 13.78 -15.68
C TYR A 11 23.59 13.29 -14.61
N VAL A 12 24.61 14.09 -14.28
CA VAL A 12 25.57 13.73 -13.22
C VAL A 12 24.87 13.58 -11.88
N ILE A 13 24.01 14.52 -11.50
CA ILE A 13 23.23 14.45 -10.24
C ILE A 13 22.31 13.23 -10.24
N LEU A 14 21.59 12.98 -11.35
CA LEU A 14 20.73 11.82 -11.50
C LEU A 14 21.52 10.52 -11.28
N VAL A 15 22.65 10.36 -11.95
CA VAL A 15 23.49 9.15 -11.84
C VAL A 15 24.05 9.00 -10.43
N ILE A 16 24.56 10.07 -9.82
CA ILE A 16 25.07 10.02 -8.44
C ILE A 16 23.98 9.58 -7.46
N LEU A 17 22.77 10.13 -7.56
CA LEU A 17 21.66 9.79 -6.67
C LEU A 17 21.20 8.34 -6.87
N LEU A 18 21.11 7.86 -8.12
CA LEU A 18 20.78 6.46 -8.40
C LEU A 18 21.88 5.50 -7.90
N LEU A 19 23.15 5.84 -8.14
CA LEU A 19 24.29 5.06 -7.66
C LEU A 19 24.35 5.05 -6.14
N SER A 20 24.04 6.15 -5.45
CA SER A 20 24.05 6.20 -3.98
C SER A 20 23.08 5.17 -3.37
N SER A 21 21.90 5.00 -3.96
CA SER A 21 20.92 3.98 -3.55
C SER A 21 21.46 2.56 -3.78
N ALA A 22 22.14 2.32 -4.90
CA ALA A 22 22.78 1.04 -5.19
C ALA A 22 23.96 0.75 -4.25
N ILE A 23 24.79 1.77 -3.96
CA ILE A 23 25.95 1.69 -3.07
C ILE A 23 25.50 1.33 -1.64
N ILE A 24 24.40 1.91 -1.13
CA ILE A 24 23.84 1.50 0.16
C ILE A 24 23.52 0.00 0.15
N GLY A 25 22.83 -0.49 -0.89
CA GLY A 25 22.56 -1.92 -1.05
C GLY A 25 23.82 -2.80 -1.08
N VAL A 26 24.85 -2.37 -1.80
CA VAL A 26 26.14 -3.08 -1.93
C VAL A 26 26.90 -3.09 -0.60
N ILE A 27 26.98 -1.96 0.10
CA ILE A 27 27.62 -1.87 1.43
C ILE A 27 26.94 -2.85 2.39
N PHE A 28 25.61 -2.82 2.51
CA PHE A 28 24.91 -3.77 3.38
C PHE A 28 25.07 -5.23 2.93
N GLY A 29 25.20 -5.48 1.62
CA GLY A 29 25.41 -6.82 1.05
C GLY A 29 26.79 -7.42 1.34
N PHE A 30 27.87 -6.64 1.18
CA PHE A 30 29.24 -7.11 1.37
C PHE A 30 29.69 -7.11 2.85
N PHE A 31 29.28 -6.11 3.64
CA PHE A 31 29.67 -6.01 5.05
C PHE A 31 28.99 -7.06 5.94
N LYS A 32 27.98 -7.80 5.44
CA LYS A 32 27.42 -9.00 6.08
C LYS A 32 28.43 -10.15 6.23
N SER A 33 29.53 -10.14 5.48
CA SER A 33 30.54 -11.22 5.51
C SER A 33 31.53 -11.14 6.68
N SER A 34 31.62 -10.02 7.42
CA SER A 34 32.57 -9.89 8.54
C SER A 34 31.86 -9.98 9.90
N LYS A 35 32.00 -11.14 10.56
CA LYS A 35 31.28 -11.52 11.80
C LYS A 35 31.49 -10.58 13.00
N ASN A 36 32.54 -9.74 13.02
CA ASN A 36 32.89 -8.95 14.21
C ASN A 36 32.60 -7.43 14.09
N SER A 37 32.66 -6.83 12.90
CA SER A 37 32.32 -5.40 12.70
C SER A 37 30.84 -5.17 12.37
N ALA A 38 30.18 -6.20 11.82
CA ALA A 38 28.75 -6.19 11.53
C ALA A 38 27.91 -5.94 12.78
N LYS A 39 28.28 -6.45 13.97
CA LYS A 39 27.53 -6.18 15.20
C LYS A 39 27.56 -4.70 15.58
N GLU A 40 28.70 -4.02 15.59
CA GLU A 40 28.75 -2.59 15.99
C GLU A 40 28.11 -1.64 14.96
N PHE A 41 28.27 -1.90 13.66
CA PHE A 41 27.67 -1.05 12.62
C PHE A 41 26.18 -1.39 12.37
N LEU A 42 25.72 -2.62 12.66
CA LEU A 42 24.31 -3.03 12.63
C LEU A 42 23.58 -2.85 13.97
N LEU A 43 24.28 -2.60 15.07
CA LEU A 43 23.74 -2.39 16.42
C LEU A 43 23.98 -0.95 16.89
N ALA A 44 23.39 0.01 16.17
CA ALA A 44 22.59 0.99 16.91
C ALA A 44 21.43 0.22 17.62
N ASN A 45 21.77 -0.53 18.67
CA ASN A 45 20.87 -1.26 19.58
C ASN A 45 19.73 -2.10 18.97
N GLY A 46 19.96 -2.85 17.89
CA GLY A 46 19.18 -4.07 17.62
C GLY A 46 17.66 -3.92 17.48
N ASP A 47 17.16 -2.76 17.08
CA ASP A 47 15.75 -2.50 16.74
C ASP A 47 15.72 -1.55 15.52
N MET A 48 14.85 -1.79 14.53
CA MET A 48 14.68 -0.79 13.46
C MET A 48 14.02 0.45 14.06
N GLY A 49 14.68 1.61 13.91
CA GLY A 49 14.14 2.85 14.44
C GLY A 49 12.79 3.20 13.82
N ALA A 50 11.90 3.79 14.63
CA ALA A 50 10.57 4.20 14.18
C ALA A 50 10.62 5.21 13.02
N LEU A 51 11.57 6.15 13.06
CA LEU A 51 11.72 7.18 12.03
C LEU A 51 12.19 6.62 10.68
N PRO A 52 13.32 5.87 10.58
CA PRO A 52 13.72 5.22 9.33
C PRO A 52 12.62 4.33 8.75
N THR A 53 11.96 3.54 9.60
CA THR A 53 10.90 2.64 9.15
C THR A 53 9.67 3.41 8.67
N GLY A 54 9.26 4.48 9.38
CA GLY A 54 8.15 5.33 8.98
C GLY A 54 8.39 6.04 7.65
N LEU A 55 9.59 6.59 7.45
CA LEU A 55 10.00 7.19 6.16
C LEU A 55 10.11 6.16 5.04
N SER A 56 10.50 4.93 5.37
CA SER A 56 10.55 3.85 4.40
C SER A 56 9.15 3.44 3.96
N ILE A 57 8.23 3.18 4.90
CA ILE A 57 6.79 2.90 4.59
C ILE A 57 6.20 4.03 3.73
N LEU A 58 6.53 5.28 4.07
CA LEU A 58 6.12 6.48 3.34
C LEU A 58 6.51 6.42 1.86
N VAL A 59 7.80 6.23 1.55
CA VAL A 59 8.32 6.26 0.17
C VAL A 59 7.86 5.05 -0.65
N SER A 60 7.78 3.87 -0.03
CA SER A 60 7.38 2.68 -0.79
C SER A 60 5.93 2.70 -1.24
N PHE A 61 5.07 3.41 -0.52
CA PHE A 61 3.68 3.61 -0.94
C PHE A 61 3.49 4.89 -1.78
N LEU A 62 4.17 5.99 -1.42
CA LEU A 62 4.16 7.24 -2.20
C LEU A 62 5.16 7.15 -3.35
N SER A 63 4.79 6.31 -4.31
CA SER A 63 5.54 6.04 -5.53
C SER A 63 5.48 7.21 -6.52
N ALA A 64 6.12 7.05 -7.68
CA ALA A 64 5.95 7.96 -8.82
C ALA A 64 4.48 8.17 -9.23
N VAL A 65 3.58 7.23 -8.90
CA VAL A 65 2.14 7.40 -9.12
C VAL A 65 1.60 8.58 -8.31
N THR A 66 1.99 8.74 -7.05
CA THR A 66 1.53 9.89 -6.25
C THR A 66 2.18 11.18 -6.75
N LEU A 67 3.47 11.12 -7.06
CA LEU A 67 4.25 12.29 -7.47
C LEU A 67 3.82 12.86 -8.83
N LEU A 68 3.48 12.02 -9.80
CA LEU A 68 3.05 12.43 -11.15
C LEU A 68 1.53 12.47 -11.29
N GLY A 69 0.85 11.51 -10.69
CA GLY A 69 -0.60 11.37 -10.80
C GLY A 69 -1.37 12.40 -9.98
N THR A 70 -0.97 12.69 -8.73
CA THR A 70 -1.72 13.63 -7.88
C THR A 70 -1.74 15.06 -8.45
N PRO A 71 -0.62 15.64 -8.91
CA PRO A 71 -0.64 16.97 -9.51
C PRO A 71 -1.49 17.01 -10.78
N SER A 72 -1.41 15.97 -11.61
CA SER A 72 -2.20 15.84 -12.84
C SER A 72 -3.70 15.69 -12.54
N GLU A 73 -4.05 14.93 -11.50
CA GLU A 73 -5.43 14.79 -11.04
C GLU A 73 -6.00 16.13 -10.56
N VAL A 74 -5.24 16.89 -9.74
CA VAL A 74 -5.68 18.21 -9.26
C VAL A 74 -5.71 19.25 -10.39
N TYR A 75 -4.80 19.15 -11.36
CA TYR A 75 -4.80 19.98 -12.57
C TYR A 75 -6.11 19.84 -13.37
N VAL A 76 -6.59 18.60 -13.51
CA VAL A 76 -7.76 18.27 -14.34
C VAL A 76 -9.08 18.39 -13.59
N PHE A 77 -9.13 17.92 -12.34
CA PHE A 77 -10.36 17.70 -11.60
C PHE A 77 -10.46 18.53 -10.30
N GLY A 78 -9.42 19.29 -9.94
CA GLY A 78 -9.47 20.25 -8.83
C GLY A 78 -9.06 19.70 -7.47
N THR A 79 -9.31 20.49 -6.42
CA THR A 79 -8.75 20.29 -5.07
C THR A 79 -9.52 19.30 -4.19
N MET A 80 -10.59 18.68 -4.68
CA MET A 80 -11.27 17.62 -3.92
C MET A 80 -10.28 16.51 -3.51
N TYR A 81 -9.33 16.18 -4.36
CA TYR A 81 -8.35 15.12 -4.10
C TYR A 81 -7.48 15.33 -2.85
N PHE A 82 -7.41 16.53 -2.26
CA PHE A 82 -6.71 16.76 -0.98
C PHE A 82 -7.29 15.92 0.18
N TYR A 83 -8.57 15.53 0.13
CA TYR A 83 -9.17 14.61 1.11
C TYR A 83 -8.45 13.25 1.15
N GLN A 84 -7.74 12.86 0.09
CA GLN A 84 -6.89 11.67 0.07
C GLN A 84 -5.84 11.69 1.20
N GLY A 85 -5.29 12.86 1.54
CA GLY A 85 -4.32 12.99 2.64
C GLY A 85 -4.93 12.60 3.99
N ILE A 86 -6.18 13.00 4.24
CA ILE A 86 -6.94 12.64 5.44
C ILE A 86 -7.22 11.13 5.45
N ALA A 87 -7.60 10.57 4.31
CA ALA A 87 -7.87 9.15 4.18
C ALA A 87 -6.63 8.27 4.50
N LEU A 88 -5.44 8.68 4.03
CA LEU A 88 -4.18 8.01 4.35
C LEU A 88 -3.86 8.05 5.85
N MET A 89 -4.19 9.16 6.53
CA MET A 89 -4.02 9.27 7.98
C MET A 89 -4.96 8.33 8.72
N ILE A 90 -6.24 8.29 8.35
CA ILE A 90 -7.24 7.39 8.96
C ILE A 90 -6.77 5.94 8.81
N ALA A 91 -6.41 5.51 7.60
CA ALA A 91 -5.95 4.16 7.34
C ALA A 91 -4.69 3.77 8.14
N SER A 92 -3.71 4.68 8.21
CA SER A 92 -2.48 4.47 8.97
C SER A 92 -2.76 4.33 10.47
N LEU A 93 -3.67 5.15 11.01
CA LEU A 93 -4.07 5.09 12.42
C LEU A 93 -4.84 3.80 12.73
N VAL A 94 -5.79 3.41 11.89
CA VAL A 94 -6.52 2.14 12.03
C VAL A 94 -5.54 0.97 11.99
N THR A 95 -4.58 0.98 11.07
CA THR A 95 -3.51 -0.04 11.02
C THR A 95 -2.71 -0.08 12.32
N ALA A 96 -2.27 1.08 12.83
CA ALA A 96 -1.45 1.16 14.04
C ALA A 96 -2.19 0.73 15.32
N LEU A 97 -3.49 0.98 15.40
CA LEU A 97 -4.30 0.74 16.59
C LEU A 97 -4.98 -0.63 16.59
N VAL A 98 -5.38 -1.15 15.42
CA VAL A 98 -6.21 -2.35 15.29
C VAL A 98 -5.40 -3.54 14.78
N PHE A 99 -4.89 -3.45 13.54
CA PHE A 99 -4.31 -4.60 12.84
C PHE A 99 -2.87 -4.91 13.26
N MET A 100 -2.03 -3.88 13.43
CA MET A 100 -0.62 -4.06 13.78
C MET A 100 -0.42 -4.79 15.12
N PRO A 101 -1.12 -4.43 16.23
CA PRO A 101 -1.02 -5.19 17.48
C PRO A 101 -1.44 -6.65 17.30
N LYS A 102 -2.47 -6.90 16.48
CA LYS A 102 -2.97 -8.25 16.22
C LYS A 102 -1.96 -9.12 15.47
N PHE A 103 -1.31 -8.58 14.44
CA PHE A 103 -0.22 -9.31 13.75
C PHE A 103 0.94 -9.69 14.67
N ARG A 104 1.21 -8.88 15.70
CA ARG A 104 2.23 -9.20 16.72
C ARG A 104 1.79 -10.29 17.67
N GLU A 105 0.52 -10.29 18.10
CA GLU A 105 -0.04 -11.35 18.94
C GLU A 105 0.01 -12.72 18.24
N MET A 106 -0.23 -12.74 16.92
CA MET A 106 -0.17 -13.94 16.09
C MET A 106 1.26 -14.41 15.79
N GLN A 107 2.29 -13.73 16.34
CA GLN A 107 3.70 -14.02 16.11
C GLN A 107 4.05 -14.14 14.61
N CYS A 108 3.42 -13.32 13.76
CA CYS A 108 3.79 -13.22 12.35
C CYS A 108 5.18 -12.57 12.26
N THR A 109 6.24 -13.38 12.36
CA THR A 109 7.61 -12.91 12.28
C THR A 109 7.99 -12.65 10.82
N SER A 110 8.71 -11.55 10.59
CA SER A 110 9.25 -11.25 9.25
C SER A 110 10.36 -12.24 8.93
N VAL A 111 10.16 -13.07 7.91
CA VAL A 111 11.11 -14.11 7.48
C VAL A 111 12.39 -13.50 6.86
N TYR A 112 12.44 -12.18 6.63
CA TYR A 112 13.48 -11.51 5.83
C TYR A 112 14.24 -10.37 6.54
N GLU A 113 14.53 -10.50 7.84
CA GLU A 113 15.22 -9.46 8.62
C GLU A 113 16.56 -8.99 8.02
N GLY A 114 17.26 -9.85 7.27
CA GLY A 114 18.60 -9.57 6.78
C GLY A 114 18.72 -8.67 5.53
N GLY A 115 17.66 -8.51 4.74
CA GLY A 115 17.67 -7.68 3.52
C GLY A 115 16.89 -6.38 3.65
N MET A 116 15.88 -6.37 4.53
CA MET A 116 14.96 -5.25 4.68
C MET A 116 15.64 -3.97 5.21
N ARG A 117 16.71 -4.10 6.01
CA ARG A 117 17.43 -2.93 6.55
C ARG A 117 18.07 -2.07 5.47
N ALA A 118 18.67 -2.70 4.47
CA ALA A 118 19.30 -1.99 3.35
C ALA A 118 18.25 -1.23 2.54
N VAL A 119 17.10 -1.86 2.32
CA VAL A 119 15.95 -1.25 1.63
C VAL A 119 15.42 -0.06 2.44
N ILE A 120 15.25 -0.21 3.76
CA ILE A 120 14.77 0.87 4.64
C ILE A 120 15.69 2.10 4.58
N TRP A 121 17.01 1.90 4.67
CA TRP A 121 17.96 3.03 4.63
C TRP A 121 18.07 3.67 3.25
N ALA A 122 17.98 2.88 2.17
CA ALA A 122 17.88 3.44 0.83
C ALA A 122 16.62 4.30 0.69
N ASP A 123 15.47 3.82 1.18
CA ASP A 123 14.22 4.57 1.14
C ASP A 123 14.29 5.88 1.97
N VAL A 124 15.01 5.91 3.09
CA VAL A 124 15.21 7.14 3.88
C VAL A 124 15.92 8.21 3.06
N LEU A 125 16.98 7.85 2.34
CA LEU A 125 17.67 8.79 1.45
C LEU A 125 16.72 9.29 0.35
N GLN A 126 15.91 8.39 -0.21
CA GLN A 126 14.93 8.73 -1.24
C GLN A 126 13.82 9.65 -0.71
N ALA A 127 13.39 9.49 0.54
CA ALA A 127 12.42 10.38 1.20
C ALA A 127 12.94 11.83 1.26
N ILE A 128 14.22 11.99 1.61
CA ILE A 128 14.88 13.30 1.69
C ILE A 128 14.96 13.93 0.29
N VAL A 129 15.42 13.19 -0.71
CA VAL A 129 15.49 13.66 -2.11
C VAL A 129 14.11 14.07 -2.62
N MET A 130 13.08 13.31 -2.28
CA MET A 130 11.70 13.60 -2.66
C MET A 130 11.18 14.89 -2.02
N ALA A 131 11.43 15.09 -0.72
CA ALA A 131 11.05 16.32 -0.03
C ALA A 131 11.72 17.56 -0.68
N ILE A 132 13.02 17.46 -0.97
CA ILE A 132 13.78 18.55 -1.63
C ILE A 132 13.20 18.84 -3.03
N GLY A 133 12.95 17.80 -3.83
CA GLY A 133 12.40 17.94 -5.18
C GLY A 133 11.03 18.62 -5.21
N LEU A 134 10.11 18.17 -4.35
CA LEU A 134 8.77 18.76 -4.22
C LEU A 134 8.84 20.23 -3.79
N LEU A 135 9.65 20.55 -2.77
CA LEU A 135 9.83 21.92 -2.30
C LEU A 135 10.41 22.83 -3.38
N ALA A 136 11.40 22.35 -4.14
CA ALA A 136 12.01 23.13 -5.23
C ALA A 136 10.98 23.50 -6.30
N VAL A 137 10.12 22.56 -6.70
CA VAL A 137 9.06 22.80 -7.70
C VAL A 137 8.01 23.78 -7.15
N ILE A 138 7.57 23.62 -5.91
CA ILE A 138 6.58 24.52 -5.29
C ILE A 138 7.14 25.94 -5.19
N ILE A 139 8.33 26.11 -4.62
CA ILE A 139 8.94 27.44 -4.43
C ILE A 139 9.12 28.12 -5.78
N GLN A 140 9.68 27.43 -6.76
CA GLN A 140 9.92 28.01 -8.07
C GLN A 140 8.61 28.32 -8.81
N GLY A 141 7.62 27.44 -8.72
CA GLY A 141 6.31 27.66 -9.36
C GLY A 141 5.58 28.86 -8.77
N LEU A 142 5.61 29.03 -7.44
CA LEU A 142 5.03 30.20 -6.78
C LEU A 142 5.75 31.49 -7.15
N ILE A 143 7.09 31.49 -7.24
CA ILE A 143 7.85 32.67 -7.69
C ILE A 143 7.46 33.05 -9.12
N SER A 144 7.33 32.07 -10.01
CA SER A 144 7.00 32.29 -11.43
C SER A 144 5.58 32.86 -11.62
N LEU A 145 4.67 32.59 -10.69
CA LEU A 145 3.29 33.10 -10.69
C LEU A 145 3.10 34.41 -9.90
N GLY A 146 4.15 34.95 -9.29
CA GLY A 146 4.06 36.15 -8.45
C GLY A 146 3.43 35.91 -7.07
N GLY A 147 3.52 34.67 -6.56
CA GLY A 147 3.18 34.30 -5.18
C GLY A 147 1.83 33.60 -5.00
N PHE A 148 1.65 33.04 -3.79
CA PHE A 148 0.54 32.17 -3.42
C PHE A 148 -0.86 32.76 -3.68
N LYS A 149 -1.06 34.04 -3.32
CA LYS A 149 -2.37 34.70 -3.47
C LYS A 149 -2.83 34.78 -4.93
N ARG A 150 -1.90 35.06 -5.85
CA ARG A 150 -2.21 35.14 -7.28
C ARG A 150 -2.50 33.75 -7.85
N THR A 151 -1.67 32.76 -7.51
CA THR A 151 -1.88 31.34 -7.89
C THR A 151 -3.28 30.86 -7.52
N PHE A 152 -3.69 31.03 -6.26
CA PHE A 152 -5.01 30.58 -5.79
C PHE A 152 -6.16 31.39 -6.39
N SER A 153 -5.96 32.69 -6.66
CA SER A 153 -6.98 33.49 -7.34
C SER A 153 -7.23 33.01 -8.77
N ILE A 154 -6.17 32.66 -9.52
CA ILE A 154 -6.31 32.10 -10.87
C ILE A 154 -6.98 30.72 -10.81
N ALA A 155 -6.53 29.85 -9.91
CA ALA A 155 -7.12 28.52 -9.76
C ALA A 155 -8.59 28.56 -9.34
N SER A 156 -8.97 29.49 -8.47
CA SER A 156 -10.36 29.69 -8.04
C SER A 156 -11.24 30.18 -9.20
N ARG A 157 -10.76 31.12 -10.03
CA ARG A 157 -11.47 31.56 -11.24
C ARG A 157 -11.65 30.42 -12.25
N GLY A 158 -10.69 29.51 -12.30
CA GLY A 158 -10.74 28.29 -13.10
C GLY A 158 -11.65 27.18 -12.55
N GLY A 159 -12.28 27.37 -11.38
CA GLY A 159 -13.08 26.34 -10.73
C GLY A 159 -12.27 25.14 -10.21
N ARG A 160 -10.96 25.31 -9.99
CA ARG A 160 -10.10 24.22 -9.46
C ARG A 160 -10.15 24.11 -7.95
N ILE A 161 -10.53 25.19 -7.26
CA ILE A 161 -10.66 25.21 -5.81
C ILE A 161 -12.10 24.81 -5.46
N GLU A 162 -12.30 23.53 -5.18
CA GLU A 162 -13.58 22.92 -4.79
C GLU A 162 -13.31 21.93 -3.65
N PHE A 163 -14.14 21.98 -2.60
CA PHE A 163 -14.04 21.11 -1.41
C PHE A 163 -15.41 20.61 -0.92
N ASP A 164 -16.50 21.08 -1.53
CA ASP A 164 -17.87 20.99 -1.03
C ASP A 164 -18.75 20.02 -1.82
N ASN A 165 -18.17 19.17 -2.67
CA ASN A 165 -18.93 18.15 -3.38
C ASN A 165 -19.27 16.97 -2.46
N VAL A 166 -20.43 17.06 -1.81
CA VAL A 166 -20.97 16.06 -0.85
C VAL A 166 -22.00 15.13 -1.52
N SER A 167 -21.96 14.97 -2.85
CA SER A 167 -22.89 14.08 -3.56
C SER A 167 -22.77 12.63 -3.07
N ILE A 168 -23.91 11.94 -2.95
CA ILE A 168 -23.99 10.53 -2.54
C ILE A 168 -23.93 9.59 -3.76
N ASP A 169 -23.99 10.13 -4.98
CA ASP A 169 -23.94 9.31 -6.20
C ASP A 169 -22.56 8.64 -6.36
N PRO A 170 -22.45 7.29 -6.28
CA PRO A 170 -21.16 6.60 -6.34
C PRO A 170 -20.48 6.66 -7.71
N ARG A 171 -21.19 7.15 -8.74
CA ARG A 171 -20.67 7.34 -10.10
C ARG A 171 -19.87 8.63 -10.27
N THR A 172 -20.04 9.57 -9.34
CA THR A 172 -19.26 10.81 -9.34
C THR A 172 -17.79 10.49 -9.03
N ARG A 173 -16.88 11.05 -9.82
CA ARG A 173 -15.44 10.73 -9.76
C ARG A 173 -14.89 10.95 -8.36
N HIS A 174 -15.09 12.15 -7.81
CA HIS A 174 -14.68 12.53 -6.46
C HIS A 174 -15.84 13.17 -5.70
N THR A 175 -16.10 12.66 -4.51
CA THR A 175 -16.92 13.30 -3.49
C THR A 175 -16.21 13.21 -2.16
N VAL A 176 -16.66 13.99 -1.18
CA VAL A 176 -16.18 13.87 0.20
C VAL A 176 -16.29 12.41 0.67
N TRP A 177 -17.36 11.70 0.31
CA TRP A 177 -17.59 10.31 0.69
C TRP A 177 -16.67 9.33 -0.03
N SER A 178 -16.52 9.45 -1.35
CA SER A 178 -15.68 8.52 -2.10
C SER A 178 -14.22 8.65 -1.67
N LEU A 179 -13.76 9.86 -1.36
CA LEU A 179 -12.39 10.10 -0.91
C LEU A 179 -12.19 9.76 0.57
N LEU A 180 -13.12 10.07 1.47
CA LEU A 180 -12.94 9.71 2.88
C LEU A 180 -13.18 8.23 3.16
N ILE A 181 -14.20 7.61 2.57
CA ILE A 181 -14.53 6.21 2.82
C ILE A 181 -13.75 5.32 1.85
N GLY A 182 -13.93 5.53 0.55
CA GLY A 182 -13.31 4.72 -0.50
C GLY A 182 -11.79 4.71 -0.40
N SER A 183 -11.18 5.89 -0.36
CA SER A 183 -9.72 5.96 -0.24
C SER A 183 -9.19 5.49 1.12
N SER A 184 -9.93 5.64 2.23
CA SER A 184 -9.46 5.12 3.53
C SER A 184 -9.47 3.60 3.55
N ILE A 185 -10.52 2.98 2.99
CA ILE A 185 -10.61 1.53 2.88
C ILE A 185 -9.52 1.02 1.93
N ASN A 186 -9.31 1.69 0.79
CA ASN A 186 -8.21 1.35 -0.11
C ASN A 186 -6.84 1.46 0.55
N ALA A 187 -6.57 2.58 1.23
CA ALA A 187 -5.31 2.79 1.94
C ALA A 187 -5.13 1.80 3.11
N LEU A 188 -6.22 1.38 3.75
CA LEU A 188 -6.19 0.35 4.79
C LEU A 188 -5.84 -1.02 4.21
N ALA A 189 -6.34 -1.34 3.01
CA ALA A 189 -5.95 -2.56 2.28
C ALA A 189 -4.43 -2.60 2.13
N THR A 190 -3.86 -1.47 1.70
CA THR A 190 -2.43 -1.36 1.49
C THR A 190 -1.64 -1.37 2.80
N TYR A 191 -1.91 -0.48 3.77
CA TYR A 191 -1.10 -0.40 4.99
C TYR A 191 -1.30 -1.60 5.92
N GLY A 192 -2.52 -2.14 5.98
CA GLY A 192 -2.90 -3.21 6.91
C GLY A 192 -2.61 -4.61 6.39
N PHE A 193 -2.66 -4.85 5.07
CA PHE A 193 -2.65 -6.21 4.54
C PHE A 193 -1.67 -6.43 3.38
N ASN A 194 -1.03 -5.38 2.85
CA ASN A 194 0.01 -5.54 1.86
C ASN A 194 1.30 -6.07 2.50
N GLN A 195 1.75 -7.24 2.05
CA GLN A 195 2.92 -7.94 2.59
C GLN A 195 4.17 -7.04 2.65
N ALA A 196 4.41 -6.19 1.66
CA ALA A 196 5.60 -5.34 1.60
C ALA A 196 5.62 -4.30 2.73
N LEU A 197 4.46 -3.78 3.11
CA LEU A 197 4.33 -2.75 4.14
C LEU A 197 4.22 -3.38 5.53
N VAL A 198 3.44 -4.46 5.67
CA VAL A 198 3.29 -5.21 6.91
C VAL A 198 4.64 -5.64 7.46
N GLN A 199 5.51 -6.18 6.61
CA GLN A 199 6.83 -6.64 7.03
C GLN A 199 7.70 -5.52 7.63
N ARG A 200 7.57 -4.28 7.15
CA ARG A 200 8.45 -3.15 7.56
C ARG A 200 8.22 -2.73 9.00
N TYR A 201 6.96 -2.51 9.40
CA TYR A 201 6.67 -2.17 10.80
C TYR A 201 6.76 -3.38 11.74
N MET A 202 6.75 -4.60 11.21
CA MET A 202 7.02 -5.82 11.98
C MET A 202 8.51 -6.07 12.24
N CYS A 203 9.41 -5.40 11.50
CA CYS A 203 10.85 -5.41 11.81
C CYS A 203 11.23 -4.60 13.05
N ILE A 204 10.32 -3.76 13.54
CA ILE A 204 10.50 -3.06 14.83
C ILE A 204 10.14 -4.03 15.95
N ARG A 205 11.00 -4.24 16.93
CA ARG A 205 10.74 -5.13 18.07
C ARG A 205 9.67 -4.56 18.98
N SER A 206 9.73 -3.25 19.26
CA SER A 206 8.76 -2.59 20.14
C SER A 206 7.43 -2.25 19.44
N THR A 207 6.30 -2.62 20.07
CA THR A 207 4.95 -2.25 19.59
C THR A 207 4.77 -0.73 19.58
N ARG A 208 5.35 -0.03 20.56
CA ARG A 208 5.34 1.44 20.60
C ARG A 208 6.11 2.03 19.43
N GLY A 209 7.27 1.45 19.10
CA GLY A 209 8.08 1.87 17.95
C GLY A 209 7.34 1.68 16.62
N ALA A 210 6.64 0.56 16.43
CA ALA A 210 5.81 0.34 15.24
C ALA A 210 4.63 1.32 15.12
N LYS A 211 3.95 1.62 16.24
CA LYS A 211 2.92 2.66 16.25
C LYS A 211 3.49 4.02 15.86
N GLN A 212 4.67 4.38 16.37
CA GLN A 212 5.36 5.61 16.01
C GLN A 212 5.75 5.64 14.53
N ALA A 213 6.24 4.54 13.97
CA ALA A 213 6.57 4.44 12.54
C ALA A 213 5.36 4.68 11.64
N LEU A 214 4.22 4.03 11.97
CA LEU A 214 2.96 4.23 11.24
C LEU A 214 2.40 5.65 11.40
N PHE A 215 2.59 6.29 12.55
CA PHE A 215 2.21 7.69 12.76
C PHE A 215 3.07 8.66 11.96
N ILE A 216 4.39 8.42 11.90
CA ILE A 216 5.31 9.19 11.05
C ILE A 216 4.90 9.05 9.57
N ASN A 217 4.57 7.83 9.13
CA ASN A 217 4.03 7.59 7.79
C ASN A 217 2.72 8.36 7.55
N ALA A 218 1.80 8.39 8.52
CA ALA A 218 0.53 9.10 8.41
C ALA A 218 0.73 10.59 8.13
N ILE A 219 1.56 11.26 8.94
CA ILE A 219 1.86 12.68 8.78
C ILE A 219 2.62 12.93 7.47
N GLY A 220 3.66 12.15 7.20
CA GLY A 220 4.44 12.29 5.97
C GLY A 220 3.58 12.15 4.72
N SER A 221 2.62 11.22 4.73
CA SER A 221 1.74 10.97 3.59
C SER A 221 0.79 12.11 3.34
N ALA A 222 0.20 12.67 4.39
CA ALA A 222 -0.63 13.86 4.29
C ALA A 222 0.17 15.05 3.74
N LEU A 223 1.41 15.25 4.21
CA LEU A 223 2.28 16.34 3.75
C LEU A 223 2.65 16.20 2.27
N ILE A 224 2.99 14.99 1.81
CA ILE A 224 3.35 14.75 0.41
C ILE A 224 2.13 14.89 -0.51
N VAL A 225 0.97 14.34 -0.13
CA VAL A 225 -0.27 14.53 -0.91
C VAL A 225 -0.63 16.01 -0.99
N PHE A 226 -0.50 16.75 0.11
CA PHE A 226 -0.74 18.20 0.12
C PHE A 226 0.24 18.94 -0.79
N ALA A 227 1.54 18.64 -0.69
CA ALA A 227 2.58 19.24 -1.54
C ALA A 227 2.33 18.95 -3.03
N SER A 228 2.05 17.69 -3.39
CA SER A 228 1.73 17.30 -4.76
C SER A 228 0.43 17.92 -5.26
N GLY A 229 -0.61 18.01 -4.42
CA GLY A 229 -1.84 18.72 -4.77
C GLY A 229 -1.61 20.21 -5.01
N LEU A 230 -0.77 20.85 -4.19
CA LEU A 230 -0.39 22.24 -4.38
C LEU A 230 0.36 22.45 -5.69
N ILE A 231 1.23 21.51 -6.08
CA ILE A 231 1.86 21.52 -7.41
C ILE A 231 0.79 21.46 -8.50
N GLY A 232 -0.25 20.63 -8.37
CA GLY A 232 -1.37 20.59 -9.33
C GLY A 232 -2.08 21.93 -9.49
N VAL A 233 -2.32 22.64 -8.38
CA VAL A 233 -2.89 24.01 -8.40
C VAL A 233 -1.95 24.99 -9.11
N ILE A 234 -0.64 24.91 -8.84
CA ILE A 234 0.38 25.73 -9.48
C ILE A 234 0.43 25.46 -10.99
N LEU A 235 0.41 24.19 -11.41
CA LEU A 235 0.40 23.80 -12.81
C LEU A 235 -0.80 24.41 -13.54
N TYR A 236 -1.99 24.33 -12.93
CA TYR A 236 -3.19 24.93 -13.51
C TYR A 236 -3.05 26.44 -13.63
N ALA A 237 -2.63 27.11 -12.56
CA ALA A 237 -2.47 28.56 -12.58
C ALA A 237 -1.40 29.03 -13.59
N TYR A 238 -0.37 28.23 -13.84
CA TYR A 238 0.67 28.53 -14.82
C TYR A 238 0.20 28.36 -16.27
N TYR A 239 -0.57 27.31 -16.54
CA TYR A 239 -1.11 27.01 -17.87
C TYR A 239 -2.56 27.48 -18.08
N ALA A 240 -3.07 28.37 -17.22
CA ALA A 240 -4.47 28.79 -17.23
C ALA A 240 -4.90 29.40 -18.57
N ASP A 241 -4.01 30.10 -19.27
CA ASP A 241 -4.28 30.79 -20.54
C ASP A 241 -3.92 29.95 -21.78
N CYS A 242 -3.02 28.98 -21.63
CA CYS A 242 -2.57 28.09 -22.70
C CYS A 242 -2.22 26.71 -22.14
N ASP A 243 -3.18 25.80 -22.19
CA ASP A 243 -3.02 24.42 -21.74
C ASP A 243 -2.18 23.60 -22.73
N PRO A 244 -1.01 23.06 -22.32
CA PRO A 244 -0.13 22.28 -23.20
C PRO A 244 -0.74 20.93 -23.61
N TYR A 245 -1.69 20.38 -22.85
CA TYR A 245 -2.35 19.11 -23.18
C TYR A 245 -3.35 19.28 -24.33
N THR A 246 -4.28 20.24 -24.21
CA THR A 246 -5.26 20.56 -25.26
C THR A 246 -4.58 21.13 -26.50
N ASN A 247 -3.48 21.88 -26.33
CA ASN A 247 -2.63 22.36 -27.43
C ASN A 247 -1.70 21.27 -28.03
N LYS A 248 -1.92 19.98 -27.72
CA LYS A 248 -1.22 18.83 -28.30
C LYS A 248 0.31 18.84 -28.17
N LYS A 249 0.85 19.60 -27.21
CA LYS A 249 2.27 19.54 -26.84
C LYS A 249 2.59 18.30 -26.00
N LEU A 250 1.57 17.78 -25.30
CA LEU A 250 1.66 16.57 -24.48
C LEU A 250 0.84 15.45 -25.11
N GLN A 251 1.38 14.23 -25.09
CA GLN A 251 0.64 13.02 -25.50
C GLN A 251 -0.32 12.59 -24.39
N GLU A 252 0.18 12.58 -23.15
CA GLU A 252 -0.55 12.15 -21.96
C GLU A 252 -0.56 13.25 -20.91
N ILE A 253 -1.66 13.36 -20.18
CA ILE A 253 -1.83 14.42 -19.17
C ILE A 253 -0.84 14.28 -18.01
N ASP A 254 -0.47 13.04 -17.66
CA ASP A 254 0.46 12.74 -16.56
C ASP A 254 1.90 13.24 -16.83
N GLN A 255 2.20 13.68 -18.06
CA GLN A 255 3.47 14.28 -18.45
C GLN A 255 3.58 15.78 -18.12
N ILE A 256 2.49 16.41 -17.65
CA ILE A 256 2.43 17.85 -17.43
C ILE A 256 3.42 18.36 -16.39
N LEU A 257 3.62 17.61 -15.30
CA LEU A 257 4.56 18.00 -14.26
C LEU A 257 6.02 17.93 -14.75
N PRO A 258 6.50 16.83 -15.35
CA PRO A 258 7.82 16.80 -15.98
C PRO A 258 8.03 17.91 -17.01
N TYR A 259 7.01 18.20 -17.83
CA TYR A 259 7.05 19.28 -18.81
C TYR A 259 7.25 20.65 -18.15
N PHE A 260 6.46 20.95 -17.11
CA PHE A 260 6.59 22.17 -16.32
C PHE A 260 7.95 22.32 -15.64
N VAL A 261 8.48 21.22 -15.07
CA VAL A 261 9.81 21.22 -14.46
C VAL A 261 10.88 21.61 -15.48
N MET A 262 10.82 21.06 -16.69
CA MET A 262 11.76 21.42 -17.74
C MET A 262 11.61 22.88 -18.18
N GLU A 263 10.40 23.41 -18.21
CA GLU A 263 10.15 24.80 -18.61
C GLU A 263 10.64 25.81 -17.56
N VAL A 264 10.38 25.55 -16.28
CA VAL A 264 10.62 26.53 -15.21
C VAL A 264 11.98 26.33 -14.51
N LEU A 265 12.48 25.10 -14.42
CA LEU A 265 13.73 24.78 -13.71
C LEU A 265 14.94 24.61 -14.64
N SER A 266 14.79 24.57 -15.98
CA SER A 266 15.93 24.38 -16.91
C SER A 266 17.04 25.44 -16.78
N ASN A 267 16.67 26.68 -16.44
CA ASN A 267 17.65 27.74 -16.21
C ASN A 267 18.48 27.54 -14.92
N LYS A 268 18.01 26.70 -14.00
CA LYS A 268 18.68 26.36 -12.74
C LYS A 268 19.31 24.98 -12.83
N LYS A 269 20.52 24.94 -13.39
CA LYS A 269 21.30 23.69 -13.59
C LYS A 269 21.30 22.84 -12.31
N GLY A 270 20.93 21.57 -12.45
CA GLY A 270 20.92 20.57 -11.39
C GLY A 270 19.56 20.30 -10.75
N LEU A 271 18.65 21.28 -10.68
CA LEU A 271 17.31 21.09 -10.09
C LEU A 271 16.43 20.13 -10.91
N PRO A 272 16.38 20.20 -12.26
CA PRO A 272 15.73 19.17 -13.07
C PRO A 272 16.30 17.76 -12.82
N GLY A 273 17.62 17.65 -12.65
CA GLY A 273 18.29 16.39 -12.30
C GLY A 273 17.83 15.83 -10.95
N VAL A 274 17.72 16.67 -9.91
CA VAL A 274 17.18 16.28 -8.59
C VAL A 274 15.73 15.81 -8.71
N PHE A 275 14.90 16.51 -9.48
CA PHE A 275 13.50 16.12 -9.69
C PHE A 275 13.37 14.78 -10.41
N LEU A 276 14.14 14.55 -11.47
CA LEU A 276 14.19 13.25 -12.16
C LEU A 276 14.65 12.15 -11.19
N ALA A 277 15.71 12.41 -10.42
CA ALA A 277 16.19 11.46 -9.43
C ALA A 277 15.13 11.11 -8.39
N CYS A 278 14.30 12.08 -7.98
CA CYS A 278 13.15 11.86 -7.10
C CYS A 278 12.12 10.90 -7.73
N ILE A 279 11.72 11.11 -8.99
CA ILE A 279 10.76 10.24 -9.70
C ILE A 279 11.29 8.79 -9.78
N PHE A 280 12.55 8.63 -10.21
CA PHE A 280 13.16 7.31 -10.33
C PHE A 280 13.32 6.65 -8.96
N SER A 281 13.71 7.40 -7.93
CA SER A 281 13.85 6.91 -6.56
C SER A 281 12.52 6.38 -6.01
N GLY A 282 11.43 7.14 -6.13
CA GLY A 282 10.11 6.69 -5.69
C GLY A 282 9.64 5.43 -6.44
N SER A 283 9.93 5.34 -7.75
CA SER A 283 9.63 4.15 -8.55
C SER A 283 10.43 2.93 -8.09
N LEU A 284 11.73 3.10 -7.86
CA LEU A 284 12.64 2.03 -7.45
C LEU A 284 12.29 1.47 -6.07
N SER A 285 11.86 2.30 -5.12
CA SER A 285 11.42 1.86 -3.79
C SER A 285 10.24 0.89 -3.87
N THR A 286 9.20 1.27 -4.63
CA THR A 286 7.99 0.46 -4.80
C THR A 286 8.28 -0.82 -5.57
N ILE A 287 9.02 -0.73 -6.69
CA ILE A 287 9.37 -1.91 -7.50
C ILE A 287 10.23 -2.89 -6.69
N SER A 288 11.26 -2.41 -5.98
CA SER A 288 12.12 -3.25 -5.15
C SER A 288 11.34 -3.97 -4.06
N SER A 289 10.46 -3.24 -3.35
CA SER A 289 9.62 -3.79 -2.29
C SER A 289 8.61 -4.81 -2.80
N GLY A 290 7.98 -4.53 -3.94
CA GLY A 290 7.03 -5.43 -4.60
C GLY A 290 7.71 -6.73 -5.07
N LEU A 291 8.84 -6.62 -5.79
CA LEU A 291 9.59 -7.78 -6.28
C LEU A 291 10.13 -8.63 -5.14
N ASN A 292 10.66 -8.02 -4.08
CA ASN A 292 11.16 -8.75 -2.92
C ASN A 292 10.04 -9.49 -2.17
N SER A 293 8.89 -8.84 -2.00
CA SER A 293 7.74 -9.44 -1.33
C SER A 293 7.16 -10.59 -2.14
N LEU A 294 7.04 -10.42 -3.46
CA LEU A 294 6.53 -11.46 -4.35
C LEU A 294 7.48 -12.66 -4.42
N ALA A 295 8.79 -12.43 -4.53
CA ALA A 295 9.77 -13.51 -4.45
C ALA A 295 9.70 -14.25 -3.11
N GLY A 296 9.47 -13.52 -2.01
CA GLY A 296 9.30 -14.12 -0.70
C GLY A 296 8.06 -14.99 -0.56
N VAL A 297 6.90 -14.50 -1.03
CA VAL A 297 5.65 -15.26 -1.07
C VAL A 297 5.78 -16.52 -1.94
N LEU A 298 6.41 -16.42 -3.11
CA LEU A 298 6.63 -17.59 -3.98
C LEU A 298 7.50 -18.67 -3.30
N ILE A 299 8.45 -18.29 -2.45
CA ILE A 299 9.33 -19.25 -1.80
C ILE A 299 8.70 -19.82 -0.53
N GLU A 300 8.19 -18.97 0.37
CA GLU A 300 7.65 -19.43 1.65
C GLU A 300 6.28 -20.10 1.48
N ASP A 301 5.38 -19.50 0.70
CA ASP A 301 3.99 -19.96 0.62
C ASP A 301 3.79 -21.01 -0.49
N ILE A 302 4.47 -20.89 -1.62
CA ILE A 302 4.35 -21.86 -2.73
C ILE A 302 5.43 -22.94 -2.63
N TYR A 303 6.71 -22.59 -2.71
CA TYR A 303 7.77 -23.61 -2.81
C TYR A 303 7.92 -24.44 -1.53
N LYS A 304 7.96 -23.82 -0.35
CA LYS A 304 8.12 -24.54 0.90
C LYS A 304 6.83 -25.17 1.37
N ARG A 305 5.75 -24.39 1.43
CA ARG A 305 4.50 -24.84 2.05
C ARG A 305 3.62 -25.66 1.12
N LEU A 306 3.45 -25.26 -0.14
CA LEU A 306 2.61 -26.02 -1.08
C LEU A 306 3.34 -27.23 -1.69
N LEU A 307 4.61 -27.09 -2.06
CA LEU A 307 5.40 -28.20 -2.64
C LEU A 307 6.14 -29.06 -1.59
N GLY A 308 6.11 -28.68 -0.31
CA GLY A 308 6.72 -29.44 0.79
C GLY A 308 8.24 -29.54 0.74
N ARG A 309 8.93 -28.67 -0.01
CA ARG A 309 10.38 -28.74 -0.21
C ARG A 309 11.12 -27.77 0.69
N GLN A 310 12.14 -28.26 1.38
CA GLN A 310 13.02 -27.43 2.20
C GLN A 310 14.20 -26.89 1.39
N LEU A 311 14.58 -25.64 1.64
CA LEU A 311 15.77 -25.00 1.07
C LEU A 311 16.72 -24.61 2.19
N THR A 312 18.01 -24.77 1.96
CA THR A 312 19.05 -24.15 2.80
C THR A 312 19.07 -22.63 2.60
N ASP A 313 19.33 -21.87 3.67
CA ASP A 313 19.30 -20.39 3.67
C ASP A 313 20.13 -19.77 2.53
N GLN A 314 21.28 -20.35 2.20
CA GLN A 314 22.14 -19.88 1.11
C GLN A 314 21.50 -20.09 -0.28
N ARG A 315 20.88 -21.26 -0.51
CA ARG A 315 20.18 -21.56 -1.77
C ARG A 315 18.89 -20.74 -1.88
N GLN A 316 18.18 -20.52 -0.78
CA GLN A 316 17.02 -19.64 -0.72
C GLN A 316 17.38 -18.23 -1.18
N GLY A 317 18.45 -17.64 -0.63
CA GLY A 317 18.89 -16.30 -1.04
C GLY A 317 19.28 -16.20 -2.52
N PHE A 318 19.85 -17.25 -3.11
CA PHE A 318 20.18 -17.30 -4.53
C PHE A 318 18.91 -17.42 -5.42
N ILE A 319 18.00 -18.31 -5.05
CA ILE A 319 16.72 -18.51 -5.78
C ILE A 319 15.86 -17.24 -5.70
N CYS A 320 15.76 -16.59 -4.53
CA CYS A 320 15.09 -15.29 -4.38
C CYS A 320 15.57 -14.29 -5.45
N LYS A 321 16.89 -14.17 -5.64
CA LYS A 321 17.48 -13.23 -6.61
C LYS A 321 17.08 -13.56 -8.05
N ILE A 322 17.14 -14.84 -8.43
CA ILE A 322 16.72 -15.28 -9.79
C ILE A 322 15.24 -14.97 -10.01
N VAL A 323 14.39 -15.32 -9.06
CA VAL A 323 12.94 -15.06 -9.13
C VAL A 323 12.67 -13.56 -9.26
N SER A 324 13.33 -12.71 -8.46
CA SER A 324 13.19 -11.24 -8.57
C SER A 324 13.59 -10.71 -9.94
N VAL A 325 14.65 -11.24 -10.56
CA VAL A 325 15.08 -10.83 -11.92
C VAL A 325 14.03 -11.23 -12.97
N LEU A 326 13.53 -12.47 -12.92
CA LEU A 326 12.49 -12.95 -13.84
C LEU A 326 11.20 -12.14 -13.73
N LEU A 327 10.77 -11.85 -12.50
CA LEU A 327 9.62 -10.98 -12.24
C LEU A 327 9.86 -9.55 -12.74
N GLY A 328 11.09 -9.02 -12.62
CA GLY A 328 11.46 -7.72 -13.17
C GLY A 328 11.32 -7.66 -14.69
N VAL A 329 11.78 -8.69 -15.41
CA VAL A 329 11.59 -8.80 -16.88
C VAL A 329 10.11 -8.83 -17.24
N LEU A 330 9.30 -9.59 -16.49
CA LEU A 330 7.85 -9.64 -16.70
C LEU A 330 7.18 -8.28 -16.50
N VAL A 331 7.55 -7.54 -15.45
CA VAL A 331 7.03 -6.18 -15.20
C VAL A 331 7.35 -5.24 -16.37
N ILE A 332 8.56 -5.33 -16.94
CA ILE A 332 8.94 -4.53 -18.13
C ILE A 332 8.04 -4.88 -19.32
N LEU A 333 7.78 -6.16 -19.58
CA LEU A 333 6.90 -6.58 -20.68
C LEU A 333 5.46 -6.08 -20.49
N LEU A 334 4.95 -6.10 -19.25
CA LEU A 334 3.61 -5.64 -18.93
C LEU A 334 3.41 -4.12 -19.09
N THR A 335 4.48 -3.32 -19.14
CA THR A 335 4.36 -1.86 -19.37
C THR A 335 3.66 -1.52 -20.68
N TYR A 336 3.78 -2.37 -21.71
CA TYR A 336 3.06 -2.21 -22.97
C TYR A 336 1.54 -2.25 -22.78
N VAL A 337 1.04 -3.15 -21.92
CA VAL A 337 -0.38 -3.27 -21.62
C VAL A 337 -0.88 -2.06 -20.83
N VAL A 338 -0.06 -1.54 -19.92
CA VAL A 338 -0.41 -0.38 -19.08
C VAL A 338 -0.69 0.87 -19.93
N SER A 339 -0.06 1.00 -21.10
CA SER A 339 -0.30 2.13 -22.02
C SER A 339 -1.77 2.27 -22.47
N TYR A 340 -2.58 1.20 -22.38
CA TYR A 340 -4.00 1.23 -22.76
C TYR A 340 -4.95 1.56 -21.60
N LEU A 341 -4.46 1.62 -20.35
CA LEU A 341 -5.31 1.79 -19.16
C LEU A 341 -5.68 3.27 -18.86
N GLY A 342 -5.10 4.23 -19.59
CA GLY A 342 -5.34 5.67 -19.40
C GLY A 342 -4.48 6.29 -18.30
N SER A 343 -5.04 7.24 -17.54
CA SER A 343 -4.30 7.92 -16.45
C SER A 343 -3.73 6.92 -15.46
N ILE A 344 -2.45 7.10 -15.15
CA ILE A 344 -1.65 6.21 -14.32
C ILE A 344 -2.26 6.08 -12.92
N LEU A 345 -2.76 7.17 -12.35
CA LEU A 345 -3.36 7.21 -11.01
C LEU A 345 -4.66 6.40 -10.96
N ASN A 346 -5.56 6.64 -11.91
CA ASN A 346 -6.84 5.92 -11.98
C ASN A 346 -6.60 4.41 -12.20
N ALA A 347 -5.73 4.06 -13.15
CA ALA A 347 -5.40 2.67 -13.43
C ALA A 347 -4.82 1.96 -12.20
N THR A 348 -3.89 2.61 -11.49
CA THR A 348 -3.24 2.04 -10.31
C THR A 348 -4.25 1.82 -9.17
N LEU A 349 -5.05 2.84 -8.83
CA LEU A 349 -6.03 2.74 -7.74
C LEU A 349 -7.16 1.75 -8.06
N SER A 350 -7.59 1.68 -9.32
CA SER A 350 -8.55 0.66 -9.76
C SER A 350 -7.99 -0.75 -9.57
N LEU A 351 -6.75 -1.00 -10.00
CA LEU A 351 -6.11 -2.31 -9.86
C LEU A 351 -5.86 -2.68 -8.40
N PHE A 352 -5.52 -1.73 -7.54
CA PHE A 352 -5.46 -1.95 -6.09
C PHE A 352 -6.83 -2.37 -5.56
N GLY A 353 -7.92 -1.73 -5.97
CA GLY A 353 -9.27 -2.15 -5.61
C GLY A 353 -9.58 -3.59 -6.03
N VAL A 354 -9.26 -3.95 -7.28
CA VAL A 354 -9.53 -5.29 -7.84
C VAL A 354 -8.76 -6.40 -7.10
N PHE A 355 -7.49 -6.17 -6.75
CA PHE A 355 -6.65 -7.22 -6.16
C PHE A 355 -6.53 -7.13 -4.64
N GLU A 356 -6.27 -5.95 -4.08
CA GLU A 356 -6.11 -5.77 -2.62
C GLU A 356 -7.46 -5.82 -1.89
N GLY A 357 -8.54 -5.39 -2.54
CA GLY A 357 -9.90 -5.38 -1.97
C GLY A 357 -10.39 -6.75 -1.51
N PRO A 358 -10.40 -7.79 -2.38
CA PRO A 358 -10.82 -9.14 -1.99
C PRO A 358 -9.92 -9.75 -0.90
N ILE A 359 -8.61 -9.51 -0.95
CA ILE A 359 -7.67 -10.00 0.07
C ILE A 359 -7.99 -9.38 1.43
N MET A 360 -8.15 -8.06 1.47
CA MET A 360 -8.56 -7.37 2.69
C MET A 360 -9.92 -7.88 3.19
N GLY A 361 -10.87 -8.11 2.28
CA GLY A 361 -12.17 -8.68 2.60
C GLY A 361 -12.07 -10.01 3.35
N VAL A 362 -11.14 -10.89 2.97
CA VAL A 362 -10.90 -12.16 3.66
C VAL A 362 -10.34 -11.95 5.06
N PHE A 363 -9.39 -11.04 5.23
CA PHE A 363 -8.87 -10.70 6.55
C PHE A 363 -9.93 -10.09 7.45
N VAL A 364 -10.73 -9.14 6.95
CA VAL A 364 -11.82 -8.53 7.72
C VAL A 364 -12.88 -9.58 8.09
N LEU A 365 -13.22 -10.47 7.15
CA LEU A 365 -14.11 -11.59 7.41
C LEU A 365 -13.57 -12.47 8.55
N GLY A 366 -12.30 -12.89 8.48
CA GLY A 366 -11.69 -13.75 9.49
C GLY A 366 -11.51 -13.08 10.87
N PHE A 367 -11.17 -11.79 10.90
CA PHE A 367 -10.95 -11.06 12.15
C PHE A 367 -12.24 -10.75 12.90
N PHE A 368 -13.31 -10.39 12.19
CA PHE A 368 -14.52 -9.83 12.82
C PHE A 368 -15.72 -10.78 12.83
N PHE A 369 -15.71 -11.85 12.02
CA PHE A 369 -16.83 -12.78 11.91
C PHE A 369 -16.39 -14.19 12.30
N PRO A 370 -16.48 -14.56 13.58
CA PRO A 370 -16.01 -15.87 14.07
C PRO A 370 -16.74 -17.05 13.41
N GLN A 371 -17.97 -16.84 12.93
CA GLN A 371 -18.73 -17.87 12.24
C GLN A 371 -18.19 -18.20 10.83
N ALA A 372 -17.28 -17.39 10.29
CA ALA A 372 -16.79 -17.52 8.93
C ALA A 372 -15.78 -18.67 8.77
N ASN A 373 -16.10 -19.64 7.91
CA ASN A 373 -15.26 -20.81 7.67
C ASN A 373 -14.38 -20.68 6.42
N ARG A 374 -13.43 -21.62 6.24
CA ARG A 374 -12.51 -21.63 5.09
C ARG A 374 -13.23 -21.66 3.73
N ARG A 375 -14.35 -22.37 3.62
CA ARG A 375 -15.12 -22.46 2.36
C ARG A 375 -15.80 -21.14 2.04
N GLY A 376 -16.40 -20.49 3.03
CA GLY A 376 -16.98 -19.16 2.88
C GLY A 376 -15.94 -18.10 2.52
N ALA A 377 -14.80 -18.10 3.20
CA ALA A 377 -13.71 -17.18 2.86
C ALA A 377 -13.21 -17.37 1.40
N LEU A 378 -13.02 -18.61 0.96
CA LEU A 378 -12.56 -18.91 -0.41
C LEU A 378 -13.60 -18.52 -1.47
N VAL A 379 -14.87 -18.87 -1.27
CA VAL A 379 -15.94 -18.53 -2.22
C VAL A 379 -16.17 -17.03 -2.26
N GLY A 380 -16.19 -16.36 -1.10
CA GLY A 380 -16.29 -14.90 -1.01
C GLY A 380 -15.16 -14.19 -1.75
N PHE A 381 -13.91 -14.66 -1.59
CA PHE A 381 -12.76 -14.16 -2.33
C PHE A 381 -12.92 -14.31 -3.85
N CYS A 382 -13.25 -15.52 -4.33
CA CYS A 382 -13.39 -15.79 -5.76
C CYS A 382 -14.54 -15.00 -6.41
N VAL A 383 -15.69 -14.88 -5.72
CA VAL A 383 -16.84 -14.12 -6.22
C VAL A 383 -16.52 -12.63 -6.27
N SER A 384 -15.90 -12.09 -5.22
CA SER A 384 -15.48 -10.69 -5.17
C SER A 384 -14.47 -10.37 -6.27
N LEU A 385 -13.45 -11.21 -6.45
CA LEU A 385 -12.46 -11.05 -7.51
C LEU A 385 -13.10 -11.07 -8.91
N ALA A 386 -14.00 -12.02 -9.17
CA ALA A 386 -14.71 -12.11 -10.45
C ALA A 386 -15.60 -10.88 -10.72
N LEU A 387 -16.31 -10.40 -9.70
CA LEU A 387 -17.16 -9.21 -9.80
C LEU A 387 -16.33 -7.95 -10.07
N GLU A 388 -15.24 -7.75 -9.35
CA GLU A 388 -14.36 -6.58 -9.54
C GLU A 388 -13.68 -6.60 -10.91
N PHE A 389 -13.22 -7.77 -11.38
CA PHE A 389 -12.71 -7.89 -12.74
C PHE A 389 -13.77 -7.57 -13.80
N TRP A 390 -15.02 -8.02 -13.60
CA TRP A 390 -16.13 -7.67 -14.49
C TRP A 390 -16.32 -6.15 -14.53
N ILE A 391 -16.45 -5.51 -13.37
CA ILE A 391 -16.70 -4.06 -13.27
C ILE A 391 -15.54 -3.28 -13.90
N PHE A 392 -14.29 -3.66 -13.59
CA PHE A 392 -13.09 -3.04 -14.15
C PHE A 392 -13.03 -3.15 -15.67
N LEU A 393 -13.21 -4.35 -16.24
CA LEU A 393 -13.16 -4.55 -17.69
C LEU A 393 -14.33 -3.82 -18.38
N GLY A 394 -15.53 -3.87 -17.80
CA GLY A 394 -16.69 -3.12 -18.28
C GLY A 394 -16.42 -1.62 -18.33
N ALA A 395 -15.79 -1.07 -17.30
CA ALA A 395 -15.39 0.34 -17.23
C ALA A 395 -14.35 0.71 -18.32
N GLN A 396 -13.38 -0.16 -18.59
CA GLN A 396 -12.40 0.09 -19.67
C GLN A 396 -13.06 0.05 -21.07
N ILE A 397 -13.97 -0.90 -21.30
CA ILE A 397 -14.66 -1.03 -22.60
C ILE A 397 -15.62 0.14 -22.86
N THR A 398 -16.30 0.63 -21.82
CA THR A 398 -17.29 1.71 -21.94
C THR A 398 -16.71 3.11 -21.69
N LYS A 399 -15.39 3.23 -21.49
CA LYS A 399 -14.68 4.49 -21.24
C LYS A 399 -14.97 5.60 -22.26
N ASN A 400 -15.14 5.25 -23.53
CA ASN A 400 -15.47 6.22 -24.59
C ASN A 400 -16.90 6.77 -24.48
N GLN A 401 -17.81 6.03 -23.86
CA GLN A 401 -19.19 6.44 -23.57
C GLN A 401 -19.26 7.22 -22.23
N MET A 402 -18.30 6.99 -21.34
CA MET A 402 -18.20 7.57 -20.00
C MET A 402 -17.02 8.54 -19.92
N LYS A 403 -17.03 9.62 -20.73
CA LYS A 403 -16.04 10.69 -20.54
C LYS A 403 -16.35 11.40 -19.22
N SER A 404 -15.50 11.19 -18.21
CA SER A 404 -15.46 12.06 -17.04
C SER A 404 -15.24 13.49 -17.53
N VAL A 405 -16.17 14.39 -17.23
CA VAL A 405 -16.08 15.79 -17.65
C VAL A 405 -14.90 16.42 -16.89
N SER A 406 -13.76 16.54 -17.56
CA SER A 406 -12.66 17.37 -17.06
C SER A 406 -13.12 18.81 -16.95
N LEU A 407 -12.65 19.53 -15.94
CA LEU A 407 -12.93 20.95 -15.82
C LEU A 407 -12.35 21.70 -17.06
N PRO A 408 -12.95 22.80 -17.53
CA PRO A 408 -12.58 23.41 -18.81
C PRO A 408 -11.14 23.94 -18.81
N PHE A 409 -10.45 23.77 -19.93
CA PHE A 409 -9.12 24.33 -20.21
C PHE A 409 -9.21 25.46 -21.24
N SER A 410 -8.21 26.35 -21.28
CA SER A 410 -8.15 27.45 -22.25
C SER A 410 -6.94 27.29 -23.17
N ILE A 411 -7.12 27.70 -24.43
CA ILE A 411 -6.07 27.82 -25.45
C ILE A 411 -5.97 29.26 -26.00
N ALA A 412 -6.59 30.22 -25.31
CA ALA A 412 -6.80 31.58 -25.80
C ALA A 412 -5.50 32.32 -26.16
N ASN A 413 -4.38 32.00 -25.49
CA ASN A 413 -3.11 32.71 -25.68
C ASN A 413 -1.96 31.79 -26.13
N CYS A 414 -2.26 30.69 -26.84
CA CYS A 414 -1.24 29.80 -27.39
C CYS A 414 -0.66 30.36 -28.72
N SER A 415 0.64 30.68 -28.73
CA SER A 415 1.33 31.28 -29.88
C SER A 415 1.61 30.32 -31.06
N ASP A 416 1.39 29.02 -30.88
CA ASP A 416 1.73 27.96 -31.83
C ASP A 416 0.49 27.42 -32.58
N MET A 417 -0.44 28.28 -33.00
CA MET A 417 -1.51 27.87 -33.92
C MET A 417 -1.02 27.95 -35.38
N THR A 418 -0.39 26.88 -35.86
CA THR A 418 -0.33 26.62 -37.29
C THR A 418 -1.71 26.15 -37.77
N ASN A 419 -2.46 27.04 -38.42
CA ASN A 419 -3.64 26.77 -39.25
C ASN A 419 -4.58 25.65 -38.75
N SER A 420 -5.11 25.78 -37.54
CA SER A 420 -6.31 25.03 -37.16
C SER A 420 -7.44 26.02 -36.95
N THR A 421 -8.51 25.82 -37.71
CA THR A 421 -9.77 26.56 -37.66
C THR A 421 -10.20 26.84 -36.22
N LEU A 422 -10.71 28.05 -35.98
CA LEU A 422 -11.60 28.34 -34.85
C LEU A 422 -12.64 27.22 -34.82
N THR A 423 -12.46 26.25 -33.94
CA THR A 423 -13.56 25.39 -33.55
C THR A 423 -14.39 26.28 -32.64
N ASN A 424 -15.48 26.80 -33.21
CA ASN A 424 -16.56 27.38 -32.44
C ASN A 424 -16.77 26.49 -31.23
N TRP A 425 -16.70 27.08 -30.04
CA TRP A 425 -17.16 26.46 -28.82
C TRP A 425 -18.63 26.09 -29.04
N THR A 426 -18.90 24.89 -29.54
CA THR A 426 -20.16 24.25 -29.22
C THR A 426 -20.05 24.00 -27.74
N THR A 427 -20.66 24.90 -26.96
CA THR A 427 -21.33 24.52 -25.74
C THR A 427 -22.22 23.36 -26.15
N SER A 428 -21.70 22.14 -26.05
CA SER A 428 -22.54 20.96 -26.00
C SER A 428 -23.24 21.04 -24.65
N THR A 429 -24.22 21.93 -24.54
CA THR A 429 -25.43 21.61 -23.83
C THR A 429 -25.93 20.34 -24.48
N VAL A 430 -25.46 19.21 -23.95
CA VAL A 430 -26.11 17.93 -24.16
C VAL A 430 -27.52 18.18 -23.63
N VAL A 431 -28.44 18.54 -24.53
CA VAL A 431 -29.85 18.25 -24.34
C VAL A 431 -29.84 16.81 -23.88
N PRO A 432 -30.37 16.48 -22.68
CA PRO A 432 -30.48 15.09 -22.28
C PRO A 432 -31.50 14.47 -23.22
N THR A 433 -31.05 14.07 -24.41
CA THR A 433 -31.73 13.06 -25.18
C THR A 433 -31.87 11.90 -24.22
N LEU A 434 -33.11 11.44 -24.13
CA LEU A 434 -33.60 10.41 -23.22
C LEU A 434 -32.86 9.09 -23.53
N PHE A 435 -31.56 9.03 -23.21
CA PHE A 435 -30.77 7.83 -23.34
C PHE A 435 -31.37 6.85 -22.36
N LYS A 436 -31.95 5.79 -22.94
CA LYS A 436 -32.47 4.62 -22.23
C LYS A 436 -31.42 4.24 -21.17
N ARG A 437 -31.72 4.52 -19.90
CA ARG A 437 -30.78 4.39 -18.79
C ARG A 437 -30.35 2.93 -18.70
N ASN A 438 -29.16 2.61 -19.22
CA ASN A 438 -28.68 1.24 -19.24
C ASN A 438 -28.04 0.96 -17.88
N PRO A 439 -28.64 0.11 -17.04
CA PRO A 439 -28.13 -0.13 -15.68
C PRO A 439 -26.71 -0.68 -15.67
N LEU A 440 -26.28 -1.35 -16.75
CA LEU A 440 -24.91 -1.85 -16.89
C LEU A 440 -23.90 -0.71 -17.09
N ILE A 441 -24.26 0.33 -17.86
CA ILE A 441 -23.39 1.51 -18.03
C ILE A 441 -23.32 2.28 -16.70
N ASP A 442 -24.43 2.38 -15.97
CA ASP A 442 -24.43 2.98 -14.64
C ASP A 442 -23.50 2.22 -13.67
N LEU A 443 -23.48 0.88 -13.72
CA LEU A 443 -22.55 0.06 -12.93
C LEU A 443 -21.08 0.29 -13.32
N TYR A 444 -20.77 0.38 -14.62
CA TYR A 444 -19.40 0.62 -15.09
C TYR A 444 -18.92 2.05 -14.86
N SER A 445 -19.84 2.98 -14.58
CA SER A 445 -19.53 4.38 -14.27
C SER A 445 -19.21 4.63 -12.78
N VAL A 446 -19.26 3.59 -11.94
CA VAL A 446 -18.89 3.69 -10.52
C VAL A 446 -17.43 4.18 -10.40
N SER A 447 -17.21 5.14 -9.50
CA SER A 447 -15.86 5.66 -9.27
C SER A 447 -14.92 4.56 -8.78
N TYR A 448 -13.69 4.56 -9.31
CA TYR A 448 -12.62 3.62 -8.95
C TYR A 448 -12.34 3.58 -7.44
N LEU A 449 -12.69 4.64 -6.70
CA LEU A 449 -12.55 4.71 -5.24
C LEU A 449 -13.50 3.76 -4.51
N TRP A 450 -14.58 3.31 -5.15
CA TRP A 450 -15.54 2.38 -4.57
C TRP A 450 -15.22 0.91 -4.82
N TYR A 451 -14.22 0.59 -5.63
CA TYR A 451 -13.86 -0.80 -5.96
C TYR A 451 -13.44 -1.56 -4.71
N THR A 452 -12.53 -1.01 -3.89
CA THR A 452 -12.09 -1.69 -2.66
C THR A 452 -13.25 -1.89 -1.66
N PRO A 453 -14.10 -0.88 -1.35
CA PRO A 453 -15.31 -1.09 -0.55
C PRO A 453 -16.26 -2.16 -1.07
N ILE A 454 -16.55 -2.17 -2.39
CA ILE A 454 -17.45 -3.16 -3.02
C ILE A 454 -16.84 -4.56 -2.89
N ALA A 455 -15.54 -4.69 -3.16
CA ALA A 455 -14.82 -5.95 -3.04
C ALA A 455 -14.93 -6.53 -1.61
N VAL A 456 -14.65 -5.72 -0.60
CA VAL A 456 -14.70 -6.11 0.82
C VAL A 456 -16.11 -6.49 1.24
N ALA A 457 -17.10 -5.67 0.87
CA ALA A 457 -18.50 -5.95 1.17
C ALA A 457 -18.95 -7.27 0.53
N THR A 458 -18.51 -7.53 -0.71
CA THR A 458 -18.83 -8.78 -1.42
C THR A 458 -18.21 -10.00 -0.73
N VAL A 459 -16.94 -9.93 -0.32
CA VAL A 459 -16.31 -11.04 0.43
C VAL A 459 -17.03 -11.28 1.75
N ILE A 460 -17.36 -10.24 2.51
CA ILE A 460 -18.05 -10.39 3.79
C ILE A 460 -19.44 -10.99 3.59
N PHE A 461 -20.23 -10.44 2.67
CA PHE A 461 -21.60 -10.89 2.42
C PHE A 461 -21.65 -12.34 1.95
N VAL A 462 -20.92 -12.67 0.88
CA VAL A 462 -20.88 -14.03 0.33
C VAL A 462 -20.22 -14.99 1.31
N GLY A 463 -19.14 -14.55 1.96
CA GLY A 463 -18.39 -15.38 2.89
C GLY A 463 -19.21 -15.79 4.11
N ILE A 464 -20.02 -14.88 4.67
CA ILE A 464 -20.94 -15.19 5.77
C ILE A 464 -22.00 -16.19 5.29
N ILE A 465 -22.69 -15.91 4.17
CA ILE A 465 -23.76 -16.77 3.66
C ILE A 465 -23.25 -18.19 3.42
N VAL A 466 -22.14 -18.34 2.70
CA VAL A 466 -21.56 -19.64 2.39
C VAL A 466 -21.07 -20.34 3.66
N SER A 467 -20.56 -19.61 4.65
CA SER A 467 -20.16 -20.21 5.93
C SER A 467 -21.35 -20.80 6.68
N TYR A 468 -22.48 -20.10 6.71
CA TYR A 468 -23.71 -20.64 7.29
C TYR A 468 -24.24 -21.86 6.52
N LEU A 469 -24.14 -21.86 5.18
CA LEU A 469 -24.57 -22.98 4.35
C LEU A 469 -23.65 -24.21 4.43
N THR A 470 -22.37 -24.02 4.76
CA THR A 470 -21.34 -25.08 4.73
C THR A 470 -20.85 -25.49 6.12
N HIS A 471 -21.65 -25.19 7.15
CA HIS A 471 -21.38 -25.30 8.59
C HIS A 471 -20.53 -24.15 9.17
N PRO A 472 -21.14 -23.25 9.97
CA PRO A 472 -20.40 -22.15 10.59
C PRO A 472 -19.47 -22.68 11.68
N LEU A 473 -18.31 -22.03 11.85
CA LEU A 473 -17.39 -22.34 12.94
C LEU A 473 -18.01 -22.03 14.29
N GLN A 474 -17.75 -22.89 15.27
CA GLN A 474 -18.22 -22.68 16.62
C GLN A 474 -17.17 -21.88 17.44
N PRO A 475 -17.60 -21.04 18.40
CA PRO A 475 -16.68 -20.19 19.17
C PRO A 475 -15.57 -20.92 19.94
N HIS A 476 -15.76 -22.22 20.23
CA HIS A 476 -14.78 -23.04 20.96
C HIS A 476 -13.65 -23.58 20.06
N GLU A 477 -13.85 -23.59 18.74
CA GLU A 477 -12.88 -24.10 17.75
C GLU A 477 -11.84 -23.05 17.36
N ILE A 478 -12.03 -21.79 17.80
CA ILE A 478 -11.27 -20.64 17.31
C ILE A 478 -10.30 -20.12 18.38
N ASP A 479 -9.03 -20.01 18.01
CA ASP A 479 -8.06 -19.30 18.85
C ASP A 479 -8.44 -17.82 18.95
N ARG A 480 -8.66 -17.35 20.18
CA ARG A 480 -9.02 -15.95 20.47
C ARG A 480 -7.96 -14.97 19.98
N LYS A 481 -6.71 -15.40 19.81
CA LYS A 481 -5.64 -14.58 19.22
C LYS A 481 -5.87 -14.26 17.74
N LEU A 482 -6.83 -14.89 17.08
CA LEU A 482 -7.17 -14.66 15.67
C LEU A 482 -8.38 -13.74 15.47
N ILE A 483 -9.16 -13.48 16.52
CA ILE A 483 -10.39 -12.65 16.45
C ILE A 483 -10.13 -11.25 17.03
N ILE A 484 -10.70 -10.23 16.40
CA ILE A 484 -10.78 -8.86 16.93
C ILE A 484 -12.21 -8.62 17.41
N SER A 485 -12.38 -8.38 18.71
CA SER A 485 -13.70 -8.03 19.24
C SER A 485 -14.02 -6.57 18.96
N VAL A 486 -15.12 -6.30 18.26
CA VAL A 486 -15.63 -4.93 18.03
C VAL A 486 -15.95 -4.25 19.37
N SER A 487 -16.34 -5.01 20.41
CA SER A 487 -16.57 -4.47 21.74
C SER A 487 -15.32 -3.84 22.33
N ASP A 488 -14.15 -4.45 22.14
CA ASP A 488 -12.91 -3.97 22.74
C ASP A 488 -12.42 -2.68 22.04
N LEU A 489 -12.88 -2.45 20.81
CA LEU A 489 -12.62 -1.24 20.04
C LEU A 489 -13.58 -0.08 20.38
N CYS A 490 -14.86 -0.39 20.66
CA CYS A 490 -15.91 0.62 20.86
C CYS A 490 -16.27 0.89 22.33
N CYS A 491 -15.95 0.01 23.30
CA CYS A 491 -16.36 0.21 24.69
C CYS A 491 -15.55 1.33 25.42
N CYS A 492 -14.58 2.00 24.78
CA CYS A 492 -14.04 3.28 25.28
C CYS A 492 -15.04 4.45 25.12
N PHE A 493 -16.05 4.32 24.25
CA PHE A 493 -16.96 5.42 23.89
C PHE A 493 -18.46 5.08 23.94
N SER A 494 -18.86 3.82 24.21
CA SER A 494 -20.27 3.39 24.18
C SER A 494 -20.74 2.76 25.51
N PRO A 495 -22.00 3.02 25.96
CA PRO A 495 -22.57 2.40 27.15
C PRO A 495 -22.72 0.87 27.00
N LYS A 496 -22.43 0.15 28.11
CA LYS A 496 -22.29 -1.33 28.19
C LYS A 496 -23.42 -2.17 27.58
N ARG A 497 -24.65 -1.64 27.45
CA ARG A 497 -25.81 -2.35 26.85
C ARG A 497 -25.63 -2.69 25.37
N TRP A 498 -24.90 -1.88 24.60
CA TRP A 498 -24.67 -2.12 23.17
C TRP A 498 -23.48 -3.06 22.90
N CYS A 499 -22.56 -3.21 23.87
CA CYS A 499 -21.40 -4.07 23.73
C CYS A 499 -21.78 -5.57 23.62
N GLY A 500 -22.95 -6.00 24.13
CA GLY A 500 -23.43 -7.39 24.01
C GLY A 500 -23.88 -7.78 22.60
N TRP A 501 -24.55 -6.88 21.87
CA TRP A 501 -24.98 -7.12 20.48
C TRP A 501 -23.79 -7.09 19.50
N LEU A 502 -22.82 -6.20 19.76
CA LEU A 502 -21.57 -6.08 18.99
C LEU A 502 -20.58 -7.25 19.19
N ARG A 503 -20.87 -8.18 20.11
CA ARG A 503 -19.98 -9.32 20.43
C ARG A 503 -20.21 -10.57 19.59
N CYS A 504 -21.13 -10.54 18.62
CA CYS A 504 -21.38 -11.65 17.68
C CYS A 504 -21.42 -13.05 18.35
N GLY A 505 -21.93 -13.16 19.58
CA GLY A 505 -22.04 -14.43 20.33
C GLY A 505 -20.90 -14.78 21.29
N ALA A 506 -19.89 -13.92 21.52
CA ALA A 506 -18.88 -14.12 22.55
C ALA A 506 -19.43 -13.71 23.94
N GLY A 507 -19.81 -14.68 24.79
CA GLY A 507 -20.43 -14.46 26.11
C GLY A 507 -19.51 -13.83 27.17
N ASP A 508 -20.11 -13.22 28.20
CA ASP A 508 -19.45 -12.45 29.27
C ASP A 508 -18.61 -13.29 30.26
N GLU A 509 -18.96 -14.56 30.52
CA GLU A 509 -18.22 -15.41 31.47
C GLU A 509 -16.79 -15.76 31.01
N ALA A 510 -16.49 -15.51 29.74
CA ALA A 510 -15.21 -15.75 29.10
C ALA A 510 -14.19 -14.61 29.24
N TYR A 511 -14.58 -13.44 29.77
CA TYR A 511 -13.77 -12.21 29.75
C TYR A 511 -13.05 -11.89 31.08
N HIS A 512 -13.40 -12.54 32.20
CA HIS A 512 -12.84 -12.21 33.53
C HIS A 512 -11.72 -13.13 34.04
N LYS A 513 -11.25 -14.11 33.27
CA LYS A 513 -10.00 -14.81 33.61
C LYS A 513 -8.82 -13.95 33.18
N LYS A 514 -8.29 -13.15 34.12
CA LYS A 514 -6.86 -12.78 34.11
C LYS A 514 -6.05 -14.06 33.85
N PRO A 515 -4.90 -14.01 33.17
CA PRO A 515 -4.00 -15.16 33.14
C PRO A 515 -3.65 -15.46 34.60
N SER A 516 -4.29 -16.50 35.14
CA SER A 516 -3.94 -17.07 36.42
C SER A 516 -2.52 -17.58 36.29
N ASP A 517 -1.69 -17.23 37.25
CA ASP A 517 -0.38 -17.79 37.50
C ASP A 517 -0.37 -19.28 37.11
N THR A 518 0.33 -19.61 36.02
CA THR A 518 0.68 -20.98 35.75
C THR A 518 1.74 -21.34 36.80
N ASN A 519 1.27 -21.83 37.94
CA ASN A 519 2.07 -22.60 38.87
C ASN A 519 2.58 -23.86 38.15
N GLU A 520 3.66 -23.71 37.40
CA GLU A 520 4.59 -24.79 37.05
C GLU A 520 5.90 -24.59 37.82
N ILE A 521 5.80 -24.31 39.13
CA ILE A 521 6.91 -24.43 40.08
C ILE A 521 6.33 -24.89 41.42
N GLU A 522 5.74 -26.08 41.49
CA GLU A 522 5.55 -26.82 42.76
C GLU A 522 4.97 -28.21 42.48
N MET A 523 5.72 -29.05 41.76
CA MET A 523 5.43 -30.49 41.77
C MET A 523 6.67 -31.33 41.47
N MET A 524 7.83 -30.98 42.05
CA MET A 524 8.99 -31.86 42.23
C MET A 524 9.87 -31.32 43.38
N ALA A 525 9.33 -31.27 44.59
CA ALA A 525 10.09 -31.01 45.81
C ALA A 525 9.51 -31.78 47.00
N HIS A 526 9.20 -33.05 46.79
CA HIS A 526 9.07 -34.05 47.84
C HIS A 526 9.72 -35.32 47.30
N ASP A 527 11.05 -35.37 47.44
CA ASP A 527 11.87 -36.58 47.59
C ASP A 527 13.32 -36.24 47.24
N THR A 528 14.11 -35.91 48.26
CA THR A 528 15.42 -36.52 48.56
C THR A 528 16.14 -35.71 49.63
N SER A 529 15.92 -36.10 50.87
CA SER A 529 16.96 -35.97 51.90
C SER A 529 18.12 -36.92 51.56
N SER A 530 19.34 -36.39 51.46
CA SER A 530 20.59 -36.94 52.01
C SER A 530 21.84 -36.81 51.12
N SER A 531 22.90 -36.31 51.78
CA SER A 531 24.34 -36.59 51.58
C SER A 531 25.18 -35.82 50.53
N ASN A 532 26.09 -35.01 51.09
CA ASN A 532 27.55 -34.91 50.87
C ASN A 532 28.20 -34.47 49.53
N HIS A 533 28.95 -33.36 49.66
CA HIS A 533 30.27 -33.01 49.09
C HIS A 533 30.62 -33.42 47.65
N THR A 534 30.82 -32.43 46.77
CA THR A 534 32.11 -32.01 46.14
C THR A 534 31.87 -31.11 44.90
N THR A 535 32.65 -30.04 44.77
CA THR A 535 32.92 -29.31 43.51
C THR A 535 34.20 -29.86 42.86
N PRO A 536 34.59 -29.51 41.62
CA PRO A 536 33.87 -28.85 40.50
C PRO A 536 34.07 -29.57 39.13
N THR A 537 33.29 -29.21 38.08
CA THR A 537 33.80 -29.09 36.69
C THR A 537 32.75 -28.48 35.76
N ALA A 538 33.23 -27.62 34.85
CA ALA A 538 32.46 -26.87 33.87
C ALA A 538 31.93 -27.74 32.72
N GLN A 539 30.63 -27.66 32.42
CA GLN A 539 30.06 -28.08 31.14
C GLN A 539 28.95 -27.12 30.67
N THR A 540 28.95 -26.91 29.36
CA THR A 540 28.30 -25.89 28.53
C THR A 540 26.76 -25.99 28.44
N PRO A 541 26.05 -24.86 28.27
CA PRO A 541 24.58 -24.82 28.22
C PRO A 541 24.06 -25.00 26.78
N ASP A 542 24.20 -26.19 26.19
CA ASP A 542 23.77 -26.42 24.79
C ASP A 542 22.82 -27.62 24.59
N LYS A 543 22.39 -28.27 25.68
CA LYS A 543 21.46 -29.42 25.61
C LYS A 543 20.04 -29.14 26.12
N LYS A 544 19.81 -28.10 26.94
CA LYS A 544 18.46 -27.73 27.42
C LYS A 544 17.62 -27.00 26.36
N PHE A 545 18.24 -26.35 25.37
CA PHE A 545 17.50 -25.63 24.31
C PHE A 545 16.94 -26.57 23.21
N LYS A 546 17.47 -27.80 23.09
CA LYS A 546 17.02 -28.78 22.08
C LYS A 546 15.82 -29.63 22.49
N LEU A 547 15.46 -29.68 23.77
CA LEU A 547 14.30 -30.45 24.24
C LEU A 547 12.98 -29.66 24.20
N VAL A 548 13.03 -28.33 24.30
CA VAL A 548 11.82 -27.49 24.25
C VAL A 548 11.28 -27.33 22.82
N MET A 549 12.12 -27.43 21.78
CA MET A 549 11.66 -27.40 20.38
C MET A 549 11.01 -28.69 19.89
N LYS A 550 11.21 -29.83 20.56
CA LYS A 550 10.67 -31.13 20.10
C LYS A 550 9.23 -31.40 20.57
N SER A 551 8.72 -30.60 21.51
CA SER A 551 7.38 -30.78 22.12
C SER A 551 6.24 -30.08 21.36
N ASN A 552 6.53 -29.16 20.44
CA ASN A 552 5.51 -28.33 19.75
C ASN A 552 5.35 -28.64 18.25
N MET A 553 5.83 -29.79 17.78
CA MET A 553 5.49 -30.29 16.44
C MET A 553 4.21 -31.12 16.50
N VAL A 554 3.06 -30.45 16.34
CA VAL A 554 1.83 -31.13 15.90
C VAL A 554 2.08 -31.59 14.46
N ALA A 555 2.14 -32.90 14.27
CA ALA A 555 2.26 -33.54 12.96
C ALA A 555 1.02 -33.21 12.09
N PRO A 556 1.17 -33.05 10.76
CA PRO A 556 0.03 -32.95 9.87
C PRO A 556 -0.72 -34.29 9.84
N ALA A 557 -2.05 -34.23 9.97
CA ALA A 557 -2.93 -35.39 9.84
C ALA A 557 -2.68 -36.08 8.49
N SER A 558 -2.27 -37.35 8.57
CA SER A 558 -2.21 -38.27 7.44
C SER A 558 -3.62 -38.54 6.92
N ILE A 559 -3.81 -38.36 5.62
CA ILE A 559 -4.99 -38.82 4.89
C ILE A 559 -4.82 -40.33 4.71
N ASP A 560 -5.60 -41.12 5.45
CA ASP A 560 -5.72 -42.56 5.20
C ASP A 560 -6.45 -42.79 3.88
N VAL A 561 -5.71 -43.29 2.89
CA VAL A 561 -6.26 -43.86 1.64
C VAL A 561 -6.43 -45.36 1.87
N PRO A 562 -7.63 -45.95 1.78
CA PRO A 562 -7.79 -47.38 1.95
C PRO A 562 -7.19 -48.13 0.75
N SER A 563 -6.19 -48.96 1.02
CA SER A 563 -5.63 -49.93 0.09
C SER A 563 -6.50 -51.17 0.00
N SER A 564 -7.22 -51.38 -1.11
CA SER A 564 -7.59 -52.73 -1.58
C SER A 564 -8.12 -52.71 -3.01
N ILE A 565 -7.27 -53.08 -3.98
CA ILE A 565 -7.71 -53.62 -5.27
C ILE A 565 -6.87 -54.89 -5.50
N PRO A 566 -7.47 -56.08 -5.58
CA PRO A 566 -6.74 -57.31 -5.85
C PRO A 566 -6.41 -57.41 -7.34
N VAL A 567 -5.20 -57.87 -7.63
CA VAL A 567 -4.75 -58.29 -8.95
C VAL A 567 -5.48 -59.59 -9.31
N ALA A 568 -6.13 -59.62 -10.48
CA ALA A 568 -6.53 -60.84 -11.16
C ALA A 568 -6.29 -60.65 -12.67
N ASN A 569 -5.36 -61.48 -13.18
CA ASN A 569 -5.05 -61.89 -14.56
C ASN A 569 -5.30 -60.94 -15.73
#